data_AF-A0A497HBW9-F1
#
_entry.id   AF-A0A497HBW9-F1
#
_cell.length_a   1.000
_cell.length_b   1.000
_cell.length_c   1.000
_cell.angle_alpha   90.00
_cell.angle_beta   90.00
_cell.angle_gamma   90.00
#
_symmetry.space_group_name_H-M   'P 1'
#
loop_
_entity.id
_entity.type
_entity.pdbx_description
1 polymer ?
#
loop_
_entity_poly.entity_id
_entity_poly.type
_entity_poly.pdbx_seq_one_letter_code
_entity_poly.pdbx_strand_id
1 'polypeptide(L)' 'SNGKIEKWYDTYEKVRKDFDSFQDFIDWYNTVRPHESLGWKYNHLETPEEAFWRKLPEGYLLGVW' A
#
# COMPACT_ATOMS: atom_id res chain seq x y z
N SER A 1 -10.45 -0.26 10.45
CA SER A 1 -11.49 -1.29 10.37
C SER A 1 -10.85 -2.60 9.98
N ASN A 2 -11.38 -3.72 10.49
CA ASN A 2 -10.89 -5.07 10.19
C ASN A 2 -10.88 -5.38 8.69
N GLY A 3 -11.80 -4.80 7.92
CA GLY A 3 -11.88 -5.00 6.47
C GLY A 3 -10.61 -4.66 5.66
N LYS A 4 -9.74 -3.76 6.14
CA LYS A 4 -8.44 -3.51 5.46
C LYS A 4 -7.47 -4.69 5.63
N ILE A 5 -7.45 -5.28 6.83
CA ILE A 5 -6.62 -6.43 7.18
C ILE A 5 -7.16 -7.66 6.45
N GLU A 6 -8.47 -7.89 6.48
CA GLU A 6 -9.12 -8.98 5.73
C GLU A 6 -8.81 -8.89 4.23
N LYS A 7 -8.90 -7.70 3.64
CA LYS A 7 -8.58 -7.50 2.22
C LYS A 7 -7.10 -7.74 1.90
N TRP A 8 -6.21 -7.40 2.84
CA TRP A 8 -4.78 -7.67 2.71
C TRP A 8 -4.52 -9.18 2.69
N TYR A 9 -5.08 -9.95 3.64
CA TYR A 9 -4.94 -11.40 3.68
C TYR A 9 -5.56 -12.08 2.45
N ASP A 10 -6.76 -11.68 2.04
CA ASP A 10 -7.41 -12.17 0.81
C ASP A 10 -6.53 -11.94 -0.43
N THR A 11 -5.85 -10.79 -0.51
CA THR A 11 -4.93 -10.51 -1.61
C THR A 11 -3.70 -11.41 -1.52
N TYR A 12 -3.09 -11.51 -0.33
CA TYR A 12 -1.93 -12.36 -0.10
C TYR A 12 -2.20 -13.81 -0.49
N GLU A 13 -3.29 -14.42 -0.02
CA GLU A 13 -3.63 -15.81 -0.33
C GLU A 13 -3.80 -16.07 -1.83
N LYS A 14 -4.36 -15.11 -2.58
CA LYS A 14 -4.62 -15.26 -4.02
C LYS A 14 -3.35 -15.27 -4.87
N VAL A 15 -2.40 -14.38 -4.55
CA VAL A 15 -1.24 -14.14 -5.42
C VAL A 15 0.09 -14.59 -4.80
N ARG A 16 0.12 -15.03 -3.54
CA ARG A 16 1.38 -15.43 -2.87
C ARG A 16 2.18 -16.44 -3.68
N LYS A 17 1.51 -17.41 -4.33
CA LYS A 17 2.16 -18.44 -5.14
C LYS A 17 2.93 -17.89 -6.36
N ASP A 18 2.67 -16.64 -6.75
CA ASP A 18 3.30 -15.99 -7.91
C ASP A 18 4.63 -15.30 -7.54
N PHE A 19 5.03 -15.34 -6.26
CA PHE A 19 6.26 -14.71 -5.75
C PHE A 19 7.23 -15.74 -5.18
N ASP A 20 8.52 -15.51 -5.36
CA ASP A 20 9.56 -16.39 -4.83
C ASP A 20 9.70 -16.25 -3.31
N SER A 21 9.57 -15.03 -2.79
CA SER A 21 9.66 -14.74 -1.36
C SER A 21 8.51 -13.86 -0.83
N PHE A 22 8.40 -13.78 0.50
CA PHE A 22 7.50 -12.84 1.14
C PHE A 22 7.91 -11.38 0.86
N GLN A 23 9.22 -11.11 0.77
CA GLN A 23 9.71 -9.77 0.48
C GLN A 23 9.29 -9.31 -0.91
N ASP A 24 9.39 -10.18 -1.92
CA ASP A 24 8.97 -9.83 -3.29
C ASP A 24 7.48 -9.48 -3.35
N PHE A 25 6.64 -10.20 -2.60
CA PHE A 25 5.23 -9.88 -2.45
C PHE A 25 5.04 -8.49 -1.80
N ILE A 26 5.76 -8.20 -0.73
CA ILE A 26 5.67 -6.91 -0.01
C ILE A 26 6.11 -5.76 -0.91
N ASP A 27 7.20 -5.93 -1.66
CA ASP A 27 7.73 -4.92 -2.57
C ASP A 27 6.72 -4.65 -3.68
N TRP A 28 6.18 -5.70 -4.33
CA TRP A 28 5.12 -5.55 -5.32
C TRP A 28 3.86 -4.89 -4.75
N TYR A 29 3.41 -5.34 -3.57
CA TYR A 29 2.18 -4.84 -2.95
C TYR A 29 2.27 -3.34 -2.66
N ASN A 30 3.43 -2.88 -2.18
CA ASN A 30 3.60 -1.49 -1.78
C ASN A 30 3.99 -0.55 -2.92
N THR A 31 4.75 -1.02 -3.91
CA THR A 31 5.40 -0.14 -4.91
C THR A 31 4.88 -0.29 -6.33
N VAL A 32 4.24 -1.42 -6.67
CA VAL A 32 3.77 -1.71 -8.03
C VAL A 32 2.25 -1.77 -8.12
N ARG A 33 1.58 -2.31 -7.10
CA ARG A 33 0.13 -2.54 -7.12
C ARG A 33 -0.65 -1.26 -6.79
N PRO A 34 -1.36 -0.64 -7.75
CA PRO A 34 -2.26 0.47 -7.44
C PRO A 34 -3.50 0.02 -6.67
N HIS A 35 -4.04 0.89 -5.82
CA HIS A 35 -5.25 0.66 -5.06
C HIS A 35 -6.33 1.69 -5.44
N GLU A 36 -7.43 1.23 -6.02
CA GLU A 36 -8.54 2.09 -6.49
C GLU A 36 -9.11 3.00 -5.39
N SER A 37 -9.13 2.53 -4.13
CA SER A 37 -9.61 3.30 -2.98
C SER A 37 -8.68 4.44 -2.55
N LEU A 38 -7.46 4.52 -3.09
CA LEU A 38 -6.48 5.57 -2.76
C LEU A 38 -6.46 6.70 -3.81
N GLY A 39 -6.68 6.39 -5.08
CA GLY A 39 -6.37 7.27 -6.22
C GLY A 39 -7.46 8.21 -6.74
N TRP A 40 -8.71 8.10 -6.27
CA TRP A 40 -9.83 8.82 -6.89
C TRP A 40 -9.72 10.36 -6.88
N LYS A 41 -8.91 10.93 -5.98
CA LYS A 41 -8.81 12.38 -5.77
C LYS A 41 -7.93 13.10 -6.81
N TYR A 42 -7.10 12.38 -7.58
CA TYR A 42 -6.04 13.00 -8.40
C TYR A 42 -5.93 12.46 -9.84
N ASN A 43 -6.92 11.70 -10.35
CA ASN A 43 -6.82 10.97 -11.63
C ASN A 43 -5.56 10.06 -11.73
N HIS A 44 -4.99 9.69 -10.59
CA HIS A 44 -3.81 8.84 -10.48
C HIS A 44 -4.14 7.69 -9.56
N LEU A 45 -3.91 6.46 -10.01
CA LEU A 45 -4.09 5.28 -9.18
C LEU A 45 -2.86 5.10 -8.29
N GLU A 46 -3.01 5.45 -7.01
CA GLU A 46 -1.89 5.42 -6.07
C GLU A 46 -1.58 4.01 -5.57
N THR A 47 -0.29 3.73 -5.40
CA THR A 47 0.21 2.59 -4.63
C THR A 47 0.12 2.88 -3.12
N PRO A 48 0.17 1.84 -2.26
CA PRO A 48 0.23 2.04 -0.82
C PRO A 48 1.38 2.94 -0.36
N GLU A 49 2.56 2.82 -0.97
CA GLU A 49 3.72 3.66 -0.67
C GLU A 49 3.47 5.13 -1.01
N GLU A 50 2.98 5.43 -2.21
CA GLU A 50 2.66 6.80 -2.63
C GLU A 50 1.65 7.45 -1.67
N ALA A 51 0.60 6.70 -1.32
CA ALA A 51 -0.41 7.18 -0.38
C ALA A 51 0.14 7.36 1.04
N PHE A 52 1.13 6.57 1.47
CA PHE A 52 1.81 6.76 2.74
C PHE A 52 2.56 8.09 2.76
N TRP A 53 3.44 8.32 1.78
CA TRP A 53 4.22 9.55 1.70
C TRP A 53 3.36 10.80 1.58
N ARG A 54 2.30 10.76 0.76
CA ARG A 54 1.36 11.87 0.62
C ARG A 54 0.59 12.20 1.90
N LYS A 55 0.29 11.19 2.72
CA LYS A 55 -0.49 11.36 3.96
C LYS A 55 0.40 11.61 5.17
N LEU A 56 1.71 11.43 5.05
CA LEU A 56 2.64 11.65 6.14
C LEU A 56 2.62 13.14 6.52
N PRO A 57 2.31 13.49 7.79
CA PRO A 57 2.30 14.88 8.21
C PRO A 57 3.70 15.49 8.16
N GLU A 58 3.82 16.76 7.77
CA GLU A 58 5.11 17.45 7.64
C GLU A 58 5.92 17.46 8.94
N GLY A 59 5.27 17.52 10.10
CA GLY A 59 5.93 17.48 11.42
C GLY A 59 6.71 16.19 11.67
N TYR A 60 6.28 15.06 11.08
CA TYR A 60 6.98 13.78 11.19
C TYR A 60 8.29 13.75 10.39
N LEU A 61 8.38 14.49 9.28
CA LEU A 61 9.59 14.55 8.47
C LEU A 61 10.72 15.35 9.16
N LEU A 62 10.34 16.31 10.00
CA LEU A 62 11.27 17.22 10.68
C LEU A 62 11.54 16.84 12.15
N GLY A 63 10.90 15.79 12.66
CA GLY A 63 11.05 15.34 14.05
C GLY A 63 10.48 16.30 15.10
N VAL A 64 9.57 17.19 14.69
CA VAL A 64 8.91 18.17 15.55
C VAL A 64 7.48 17.72 15.76
N TRP A 65 7.19 17.28 16.99
CA TRP A 65 5.88 16.82 17.45
C TRP A 65 5.00 18.00 17.85
#